data_AF-A0A5N4ACN4-F1
#
_entry.id   AF-A0A5N4ACN4-F1
#
_cell.length_a   1.000
_cell.length_b   1.000
_cell.length_c   1.000
_cell.angle_alpha   90.00
_cell.angle_beta   90.00
_cell.angle_gamma   90.00
#
_symmetry.space_group_name_H-M   'P 1'
#
loop_
_entity.id
_entity.type
_entity.pdbx_description
1 polymer ?
#
loop_
_entity_poly.entity_id
_entity_poly.type
_entity_poly.pdbx_seq_one_letter_code
_entity_poly.pdbx_strand_id
1 'polypeptide(L)'
;MLGYSASSASVFRIQRRAVRIIAGLGYREDCKKSFVKLKILTLPSIYIHECIMSARNNLHLYQTNSMQHSYATRQQNNIILPVTRLKKTRTGTSYYGIKLYNALPLDIRSSDSKTLSKWLKTFLLSQAFFTIDEFFCHKFDNCIV
;
A
#
# COMPACT_ATOMS: atom_id res chain seq x y z
N MET A 1 1.37 5.45 -14.58
CA MET A 1 1.46 4.16 -13.85
C MET A 1 2.92 3.92 -13.46
N LEU A 2 3.30 4.27 -12.23
CA LEU A 2 4.70 4.39 -11.79
C LEU A 2 5.27 3.12 -11.10
N GLY A 3 4.52 2.01 -11.03
CA GLY A 3 4.86 0.88 -10.14
C GLY A 3 5.58 -0.33 -10.78
N TYR A 4 5.57 -0.48 -12.11
CA TYR A 4 6.03 -1.70 -12.79
C TYR A 4 6.97 -1.45 -13.98
N SER A 5 7.46 -0.22 -14.16
CA SER A 5 8.40 0.12 -15.21
C SER A 5 9.83 0.06 -14.69
N ALA A 6 10.79 -0.32 -15.54
CA ALA A 6 12.22 -0.29 -15.21
C ALA A 6 12.69 1.08 -14.66
N SER A 7 12.00 2.16 -15.05
CA SER A 7 12.24 3.51 -14.52
C SER A 7 11.95 3.66 -13.03
N SER A 8 10.98 2.93 -12.46
CA SER A 8 10.62 3.03 -11.04
C SER A 8 11.76 2.59 -10.12
N ALA A 9 12.47 1.52 -10.48
CA ALA A 9 13.63 1.03 -9.75
C ALA A 9 14.79 2.04 -9.79
N SER A 10 15.01 2.69 -10.93
CA SER A 10 16.00 3.76 -11.09
C SER A 10 15.68 4.98 -10.23
N VAL A 11 14.42 5.41 -10.22
CA VAL A 11 13.95 6.53 -9.37
C VAL A 11 14.14 6.21 -7.89
N PHE A 12 13.77 5.00 -7.46
CA PHE A 12 13.96 4.62 -6.06
C PHE A 12 15.44 4.54 -5.67
N ARG A 13 16.31 4.10 -6.58
CA ARG A 13 17.76 4.10 -6.37
C ARG A 13 18.30 5.53 -6.16
N ILE A 14 17.84 6.49 -6.96
CA ILE A 14 18.20 7.91 -6.81
C ILE A 14 17.67 8.46 -5.47
N GLN A 15 16.42 8.16 -5.11
CA GLN A 15 15.84 8.57 -3.83
C GLN A 15 16.69 8.07 -2.64
N ARG A 16 17.07 6.79 -2.64
CA ARG A 16 17.94 6.21 -1.61
C ARG A 16 19.31 6.89 -1.55
N ARG A 17 19.88 7.25 -2.70
CA ARG A 17 21.16 7.97 -2.75
C ARG A 17 21.06 9.36 -2.14
N ALA A 18 19.99 10.10 -2.44
CA ALA A 18 19.74 11.42 -1.85
C ALA A 18 19.58 11.33 -0.32
N VAL A 19 18.77 10.38 0.16
CA VAL A 19 18.59 10.15 1.61
C VAL A 19 19.90 9.76 2.30
N ARG A 20 20.75 8.95 1.66
CA ARG A 20 22.08 8.60 2.20
C ARG A 20 22.98 9.82 2.37
N ILE A 21 22.99 10.73 1.39
CA ILE A 21 23.78 11.96 1.45
C ILE A 21 23.28 12.85 2.59
N ILE A 22 21.96 13.06 2.69
CA ILE A 22 21.35 13.89 3.74
C ILE A 22 21.64 13.33 5.14
N ALA A 23 21.58 12.00 5.29
CA ALA A 23 21.79 11.34 6.57
C ALA A 23 23.27 11.05 6.89
N GLY A 24 24.21 11.37 5.98
CA GLY A 24 25.64 11.10 6.17
C GLY A 24 25.99 9.61 6.25
N LEU A 25 25.21 8.73 5.62
CA LEU A 25 25.37 7.29 5.72
C LEU A 25 26.53 6.77 4.86
N GLY A 26 27.33 5.87 5.43
CA GLY A 26 28.32 5.06 4.73
C GLY A 26 27.71 4.13 3.69
N TYR A 27 28.57 3.62 2.80
CA TYR A 27 28.15 2.82 1.64
C TYR A 27 27.34 1.56 2.01
N ARG A 28 27.72 0.87 3.10
CA ARG A 28 27.09 -0.38 3.56
C ARG A 28 26.00 -0.16 4.61
N GLU A 29 25.82 1.05 5.13
CA GLU A 29 24.84 1.29 6.19
C GLU A 29 23.41 1.12 5.68
N ASP A 30 22.50 0.70 6.56
CA ASP A 30 21.10 0.58 6.21
C ASP A 30 20.45 1.97 6.09
N CYS A 31 19.85 2.24 4.93
CA CYS A 31 19.18 3.50 4.65
C CYS A 31 17.75 3.54 5.22
N LYS A 32 17.14 2.37 5.52
CA LYS A 32 15.75 2.28 5.96
C LYS A 32 15.48 3.07 7.25
N LYS A 33 16.38 3.00 8.22
CA LYS A 33 16.29 3.79 9.48
C LYS A 33 16.29 5.30 9.22
N SER A 34 17.04 5.77 8.21
CA SER A 34 17.08 7.19 7.84
C SER A 34 15.79 7.68 7.20
N PHE A 35 15.09 6.85 6.42
CA PHE A 35 13.75 7.20 5.92
C PHE A 35 12.77 7.47 7.08
N VAL A 36 12.78 6.61 8.10
CA VAL A 36 11.93 6.78 9.30
C VAL A 36 12.34 8.04 10.08
N LYS A 37 13.63 8.23 10.34
CA LYS A 37 14.16 9.39 11.09
C LYS A 37 13.84 10.72 10.41
N LEU A 38 13.98 10.77 9.08
CA LEU A 38 13.70 11.97 8.27
C LEU A 38 12.21 12.14 7.95
N LYS A 39 11.36 11.19 8.34
CA LYS A 39 9.92 11.14 7.98
C LYS A 39 9.70 11.26 6.47
N ILE A 40 10.52 10.55 5.69
CA ILE A 40 10.43 10.50 4.22
C ILE A 40 9.71 9.22 3.81
N LEU A 41 8.67 9.35 2.97
CA LEU A 41 8.02 8.19 2.35
C LEU A 41 8.92 7.62 1.24
N THR A 42 9.11 6.31 1.26
CA THR A 42 9.78 5.58 0.18
C THR A 42 8.87 5.51 -1.05
N LEU A 43 9.45 5.40 -2.25
CA LEU A 43 8.67 5.26 -3.49
C LEU A 43 7.61 4.13 -3.44
N PRO A 44 7.90 2.93 -2.91
CA PRO A 44 6.91 1.86 -2.76
C PRO A 44 5.79 2.23 -1.78
N SER A 45 6.12 2.89 -0.67
CA SER A 45 5.11 3.40 0.27
C SER A 45 4.19 4.43 -0.38
N ILE A 46 4.71 5.34 -1.20
CA ILE A 46 3.89 6.29 -1.97
C ILE A 46 2.94 5.52 -2.92
N TYR A 47 3.47 4.52 -3.63
CA TYR A 47 2.66 3.69 -4.52
C TYR A 47 1.54 2.94 -3.77
N ILE A 48 1.85 2.35 -2.60
CA ILE A 48 0.87 1.66 -1.77
C ILE A 48 -0.23 2.63 -1.31
N HIS A 49 0.15 3.82 -0.82
CA HIS A 49 -0.80 4.86 -0.38
C HIS A 49 -1.76 5.23 -1.51
N GLU A 50 -1.24 5.57 -2.68
CA GLU A 50 -2.05 5.95 -3.85
C GLU A 50 -2.97 4.80 -4.31
N CYS A 51 -2.48 3.56 -4.31
CA CYS A 51 -3.30 2.41 -4.69
C CYS A 51 -4.46 2.18 -3.73
N ILE A 52 -4.23 2.29 -2.42
CA ILE A 52 -5.25 2.11 -1.39
C ILE A 52 -6.27 3.25 -1.44
N MET A 53 -5.82 4.50 -1.57
CA MET A 53 -6.71 5.66 -1.70
C MET A 53 -7.54 5.61 -2.99
N SER A 54 -6.93 5.17 -4.09
CA SER A 54 -7.63 4.96 -5.36
C SER A 54 -8.72 3.89 -5.23
N ALA A 55 -8.43 2.77 -4.56
CA ALA A 55 -9.43 1.74 -4.30
C ALA A 55 -10.57 2.25 -3.41
N ARG A 56 -10.25 3.04 -2.36
CA ARG A 56 -11.24 3.66 -1.47
C ARG A 56 -12.18 4.61 -2.23
N ASN A 57 -11.65 5.44 -3.11
CA ASN A 57 -12.45 6.40 -3.88
C ASN A 57 -13.34 5.72 -4.92
N ASN A 58 -12.90 4.57 -5.45
CA ASN A 58 -13.63 3.77 -6.42
C ASN A 58 -14.46 2.65 -5.79
N LEU A 59 -14.69 2.65 -4.47
CA LEU A 59 -15.48 1.61 -3.79
C LEU A 59 -16.86 1.41 -4.41
N HIS A 60 -17.50 2.49 -4.83
CA HIS A 60 -18.82 2.45 -5.47
C HIS A 60 -18.83 1.69 -6.81
N LEU A 61 -17.68 1.52 -7.45
CA LEU A 61 -17.53 0.76 -8.71
C LEU A 61 -17.26 -0.72 -8.47
N TYR A 62 -16.98 -1.13 -7.23
CA TYR A 62 -16.61 -2.50 -6.90
C TYR A 62 -17.73 -3.25 -6.18
N GLN A 63 -18.04 -4.46 -6.65
CA GLN A 63 -18.95 -5.36 -5.95
C GLN A 63 -18.27 -5.96 -4.71
N THR A 64 -18.99 -5.96 -3.59
CA THR A 64 -18.55 -6.58 -2.34
C THR A 64 -19.11 -8.00 -2.24
N ASN A 65 -18.37 -8.93 -1.59
CA ASN A 65 -18.82 -10.32 -1.38
C ASN A 65 -20.22 -10.45 -0.75
N SER A 66 -20.64 -9.45 0.03
CA SER A 66 -21.97 -9.36 0.61
C SER A 66 -23.13 -9.33 -0.39
N MET A 67 -22.91 -8.90 -1.64
CA MET A 67 -23.98 -8.81 -2.64
C MET A 67 -24.25 -10.13 -3.38
N GLN A 68 -23.33 -11.10 -3.30
CA GLN A 68 -23.39 -12.31 -4.13
C GLN A 68 -23.82 -13.56 -3.35
N HIS A 69 -23.74 -13.56 -2.02
CA HIS A 69 -24.14 -14.69 -1.19
C HIS A 69 -24.88 -14.26 0.09
N SER A 70 -26.06 -14.85 0.32
CA SER A 70 -26.93 -14.59 1.49
C SER A 70 -26.45 -15.27 2.79
N TYR A 71 -25.17 -15.65 2.85
CA TYR A 71 -24.56 -16.34 4.00
C TYR A 71 -23.28 -15.61 4.44
N ALA A 72 -23.15 -15.40 5.76
CA ALA A 72 -22.03 -14.70 6.37
C ALA A 72 -20.73 -15.54 6.30
N THR A 73 -19.90 -15.30 5.28
CA THR A 73 -18.54 -15.82 5.21
C THR A 73 -17.57 -14.91 5.97
N ARG A 74 -16.49 -15.47 6.52
CA ARG A 74 -15.35 -14.71 7.11
C ARG A 74 -14.75 -13.62 6.20
N GLN A 75 -15.04 -13.67 4.89
CA GLN A 75 -14.56 -12.76 3.84
C GLN A 75 -15.65 -11.77 3.35
N GLN A 76 -16.82 -11.71 3.99
CA GLN A 76 -18.00 -10.98 3.51
C GLN A 76 -17.76 -9.49 3.24
N ASN A 77 -16.87 -8.87 4.01
CA ASN A 77 -16.51 -7.44 3.86
C ASN A 77 -15.37 -7.20 2.87
N ASN A 78 -14.82 -8.24 2.24
CA ASN A 78 -13.78 -8.06 1.24
C ASN A 78 -14.37 -7.73 -0.13
N ILE A 79 -13.73 -6.80 -0.82
CA ILE A 79 -14.10 -6.42 -2.18
C ILE A 79 -13.76 -7.60 -3.09
N ILE A 80 -14.71 -8.02 -3.93
CA ILE A 80 -14.46 -9.03 -4.95
C ILE A 80 -13.57 -8.39 -6.00
N LEU A 81 -12.42 -9.01 -6.24
CA LEU A 81 -11.56 -8.63 -7.36
C LEU A 81 -12.34 -8.88 -8.67
N PRO A 82 -12.55 -7.86 -9.53
CA PRO A 82 -13.26 -8.08 -10.78
C PRO A 82 -12.51 -9.12 -11.61
N VAL A 83 -13.20 -10.21 -11.94
CA VAL A 83 -12.66 -11.33 -12.73
C VAL A 83 -12.52 -10.86 -14.16
N THR A 84 -11.40 -10.19 -14.45
CA THR A 84 -11.10 -9.72 -15.80
C THR A 84 -10.34 -10.82 -16.56
N ARG A 85 -10.82 -11.12 -17.77
CA ARG A 85 -10.31 -12.18 -18.68
C ARG A 85 -8.85 -11.94 -19.09
N LEU A 86 -8.36 -10.71 -19.04
CA LEU A 86 -7.06 -10.31 -19.57
C LEU A 86 -6.01 -10.19 -18.46
N LYS A 87 -4.82 -10.78 -18.68
CA LYS A 87 -3.68 -10.73 -17.72
C LYS A 87 -3.17 -9.29 -17.50
N LYS A 88 -3.34 -8.39 -18.47
CA LYS A 88 -2.92 -6.98 -18.41
C LYS A 88 -3.72 -6.15 -17.39
N THR A 89 -4.97 -6.50 -17.08
CA THR A 89 -5.76 -5.82 -16.03
C THR A 89 -5.41 -6.33 -14.64
N ARG A 90 -4.82 -7.53 -14.52
CA ARG A 90 -4.32 -8.11 -13.26
C ARG A 90 -3.03 -7.47 -12.75
N THR A 91 -2.38 -6.61 -13.54
CA THR A 91 -1.20 -5.83 -13.14
C THR A 91 -1.51 -4.34 -12.92
N GLY A 92 -2.79 -3.94 -13.03
CA GLY A 92 -3.22 -2.56 -12.89
C GLY A 92 -3.28 -2.08 -11.44
N THR A 93 -3.19 -0.76 -11.25
CA THR A 93 -3.41 -0.07 -9.96
C THR A 93 -4.77 -0.41 -9.36
N SER A 94 -5.78 -0.70 -10.18
CA SER A 94 -7.09 -1.17 -9.71
C SER A 94 -7.03 -2.55 -9.04
N TYR A 95 -6.25 -3.50 -9.60
CA TYR A 95 -6.08 -4.83 -9.00
C TYR A 95 -5.27 -4.77 -7.71
N TYR A 96 -4.10 -4.10 -7.74
CA TYR A 96 -3.25 -3.94 -6.56
C TYR A 96 -3.91 -3.07 -5.50
N GLY A 97 -4.66 -2.03 -5.88
CA GLY A 97 -5.42 -1.19 -4.96
C GLY A 97 -6.42 -1.99 -4.14
N ILE A 98 -7.24 -2.83 -4.79
CA ILE A 98 -8.18 -3.71 -4.08
C ILE A 98 -7.44 -4.72 -3.20
N LYS A 99 -6.37 -5.33 -3.72
CA LYS A 99 -5.59 -6.33 -2.97
C LYS A 99 -4.92 -5.74 -1.72
N LEU A 100 -4.34 -4.54 -1.84
CA LEU A 100 -3.73 -3.81 -0.74
C LEU A 100 -4.79 -3.32 0.26
N TYR A 101 -5.93 -2.85 -0.23
CA TYR A 101 -7.04 -2.41 0.61
C TYR A 101 -7.65 -3.57 1.42
N ASN A 102 -7.81 -4.75 0.81
CA ASN A 102 -8.29 -5.96 1.48
C ASN A 102 -7.28 -6.54 2.48
N ALA A 103 -6.00 -6.17 2.40
CA ALA A 103 -5.01 -6.56 3.40
C ALA A 103 -5.09 -5.73 4.68
N LEU A 104 -5.77 -4.57 4.66
CA LEU A 104 -5.91 -3.71 5.84
C LEU A 104 -6.89 -4.30 6.87
N PRO A 105 -6.68 -4.01 8.17
CA PRO A 105 -7.65 -4.29 9.21
C PRO A 105 -9.03 -3.66 8.93
N LEU A 106 -10.08 -4.38 9.31
CA LEU A 106 -11.48 -3.96 9.16
C LEU A 106 -11.77 -2.59 9.78
N ASP A 107 -11.23 -2.33 10.97
CA ASP A 107 -11.51 -1.11 11.74
C ASP A 107 -11.05 0.16 11.01
N ILE A 108 -9.89 0.06 10.36
CA ILE A 108 -9.30 1.15 9.58
C ILE A 108 -10.06 1.30 8.27
N ARG A 109 -10.54 0.18 7.71
CA ARG A 109 -11.31 0.15 6.47
C ARG A 109 -12.66 0.85 6.59
N SER A 110 -13.31 0.76 7.75
CA SER A 110 -14.56 1.46 8.04
C SER A 110 -14.41 2.96 8.25
N SER A 111 -13.20 3.46 8.54
CA SER A 111 -12.97 4.87 8.85
C SER A 111 -13.11 5.82 7.64
N ASP A 112 -13.33 7.11 7.90
CA ASP A 112 -13.42 8.14 6.88
C ASP A 112 -12.13 8.26 6.04
N SER A 113 -12.28 8.68 4.77
CA SER A 113 -11.16 8.81 3.81
C SER A 113 -9.99 9.64 4.35
N LYS A 114 -10.28 10.72 5.09
CA LYS A 114 -9.25 11.58 5.71
C LYS A 114 -8.49 10.85 6.82
N THR A 115 -9.21 10.14 7.67
CA THR A 115 -8.66 9.37 8.79
C THR A 115 -7.79 8.22 8.27
N LEU A 116 -8.30 7.47 7.29
CA LEU A 116 -7.58 6.41 6.61
C LEU A 116 -6.30 6.93 5.94
N SER A 117 -6.37 8.05 5.21
CA SER A 117 -5.19 8.64 4.56
C SER A 117 -4.13 9.08 5.56
N LYS A 118 -4.54 9.70 6.69
CA LYS A 118 -3.63 10.11 7.76
C LYS A 118 -2.97 8.90 8.41
N TRP A 119 -3.76 7.90 8.79
CA TRP A 119 -3.27 6.66 9.40
C TRP A 119 -2.29 5.92 8.47
N LEU A 120 -2.64 5.78 7.18
CA LEU A 120 -1.76 5.15 6.21
C LEU A 120 -0.44 5.89 6.07
N LYS A 121 -0.46 7.22 5.99
CA LYS A 121 0.77 8.01 5.91
C LYS A 121 1.65 7.76 7.14
N THR A 122 1.07 7.79 8.34
CA THR A 122 1.84 7.55 9.56
C THR A 122 2.39 6.12 9.63
N PHE A 123 1.59 5.13 9.23
CA PHE A 123 1.99 3.71 9.18
C PHE A 123 3.11 3.45 8.17
N LEU A 124 2.98 3.99 6.97
CA LEU A 124 3.96 3.82 5.90
C LEU A 124 5.28 4.56 6.18
N LEU A 125 5.21 5.67 6.92
CA LEU A 125 6.39 6.41 7.40
C LEU A 125 7.13 5.67 8.51
N SER A 126 6.42 4.97 9.41
CA SER A 126 7.06 4.24 10.51
C SER A 126 7.75 2.96 10.03
N GLN A 127 7.16 2.26 9.06
CA GLN A 127 7.71 1.00 8.54
C GLN A 127 8.71 1.18 7.38
N ALA A 128 8.58 2.26 6.59
CA ALA A 128 9.43 2.58 5.43
C ALA A 128 9.62 1.39 4.45
N PHE A 129 8.52 0.87 3.88
CA PHE A 129 8.54 -0.28 2.98
C PHE A 129 9.36 -0.06 1.70
N PHE A 130 10.25 -1.00 1.36
CA PHE A 130 11.09 -0.93 0.14
C PHE A 130 10.52 -1.75 -1.02
N THR A 131 9.51 -2.57 -0.75
CA THR A 131 8.77 -3.34 -1.76
C THR A 131 7.30 -3.45 -1.35
N ILE A 132 6.44 -3.80 -2.31
CA ILE A 132 5.03 -4.09 -2.03
C ILE A 132 4.90 -5.41 -1.25
N ASP A 133 5.80 -6.37 -1.50
CA ASP A 133 5.79 -7.66 -0.80
C ASP A 133 6.07 -7.50 0.70
N GLU A 134 6.97 -6.57 1.08
CA GLU A 134 7.18 -6.23 2.50
C GLU A 134 5.89 -5.78 3.19
N PHE A 135 5.00 -5.07 2.48
CA PHE A 135 3.70 -4.68 3.02
C PHE A 135 2.78 -5.89 3.20
N PHE A 136 2.75 -6.83 2.24
CA PHE A 136 1.91 -8.03 2.35
C PHE A 136 2.40 -9.02 3.42
N CYS A 137 3.72 -9.10 3.64
CA CYS A 137 4.31 -9.94 4.67
C CYS A 137 4.23 -9.30 6.07
N HIS A 138 3.97 -8.00 6.16
CA HIS A 138 3.85 -7.31 7.43
C HIS A 138 2.55 -7.72 8.13
N LYS A 139 2.67 -8.34 9.31
CA LYS A 139 1.51 -8.67 10.13
C LYS A 139 0.97 -7.42 10.80
N PHE A 140 -0.34 -7.18 10.71
CA PHE A 140 -1.01 -6.06 11.38
C PHE A 140 -1.23 -6.31 12.89
N ASP A 141 -0.45 -7.20 13.50
CA ASP A 141 -0.68 -7.82 14.81
C ASP A 141 -0.64 -6.86 16.01
N ASN A 142 -0.56 -5.53 15.82
CA ASN A 142 -0.54 -4.54 16.91
C ASN A 142 -1.07 -3.15 16.49
N CYS A 143 -2.17 -3.07 15.74
CA CYS A 143 -2.93 -1.82 15.62
C CYS A 143 -4.15 -1.89 16.52
N ILE A 144 -3.92 -1.90 17.83
CA ILE A 144 -4.96 -1.62 18.82
C ILE A 144 -5.25 -0.13 18.75
N VAL A 145 -6.54 0.16 18.50
CA VAL A 145 -7.33 1.40 18.73
C VAL A 145 -6.56 2.63 19.20
#